data_AF-A0A662LB59-F1
#
_entry.id   AF-A0A662LB59-F1
#
_cell.length_a   1.000
_cell.length_b   1.000
_cell.length_c   1.000
_cell.angle_alpha   90.00
_cell.angle_beta   90.00
_cell.angle_gamma   90.00
#
_symmetry.space_group_name_H-M   'P 1'
#
loop_
_entity.id
_entity.type
_entity.pdbx_description
1 polymer ?
#
loop_
_entity_poly.entity_id
_entity_poly.type
_entity_poly.pdbx_seq_one_letter_code
_entity_poly.pdbx_strand_id
1 'polypeptide(L)'
;MRDEIKEMEKEFSDSLYVLGERIMEGKPAEEAFAYASEALKGSKMGELFGKTFFNLQSMRMNTNDALFDKKFGSLKHVYSDRIKAIMRLFVEGIEKSYVAAGVAIVKIADHLKQLQDVERNIKNALGTLTSTLKTTATVFAPMIGGVTLGIAKLIYGVMSKIDWKIISEENSQFLFGSPKFSIENVKPEYLVLVVGIYIILLVLLLIRFANGIDEGDDRIQYLYELGKALPTAVFLYSIVTIMSMFFFQGMAP
;
A
#
# COMPACT_ATOMS: atom_id res chain seq x y z
N MET A 1 17.67 15.81 4.34
CA MET A 1 16.77 16.83 3.77
C MET A 1 15.38 16.31 3.44
N ARG A 2 15.17 15.41 2.44
CA ARG A 2 13.78 14.97 2.10
C ARG A 2 13.09 14.24 3.26
N ASP A 3 13.82 13.34 3.93
CA ASP A 3 13.26 12.57 5.04
C ASP A 3 13.01 13.44 6.28
N GLU A 4 13.89 14.39 6.56
CA GLU A 4 13.71 15.38 7.64
C GLU A 4 12.47 16.24 7.43
N ILE A 5 12.17 16.65 6.19
CA ILE A 5 10.95 17.43 5.89
C ILE A 5 9.71 16.57 6.09
N LYS A 6 9.72 15.31 5.65
CA LYS A 6 8.61 14.37 5.89
C LYS A 6 8.38 14.14 7.37
N GLU A 7 9.46 14.03 8.15
CA GLU A 7 9.39 13.89 9.61
C GLU A 7 8.77 15.12 10.25
N MET A 8 9.25 16.32 9.92
CA MET A 8 8.63 17.58 10.35
C MET A 8 7.15 17.66 9.97
N GLU A 9 6.78 17.27 8.75
CA GLU A 9 5.40 17.26 8.28
C GLU A 9 4.52 16.25 9.01
N LYS A 10 5.09 15.13 9.45
CA LYS A 10 4.40 14.11 10.23
C LYS A 10 4.11 14.63 11.64
N GLU A 11 5.10 15.25 12.27
CA GLU A 11 5.02 15.84 13.61
C GLU A 11 4.23 17.16 13.65
N PHE A 12 3.99 17.77 12.48
CA PHE A 12 3.49 19.13 12.41
C PHE A 12 2.13 19.31 13.08
N SER A 13 1.18 18.39 12.87
CA SER A 13 -0.16 18.44 13.45
C SER A 13 -0.11 18.49 14.98
N ASP A 14 0.60 17.57 15.62
CA ASP A 14 0.76 17.52 17.08
C ASP A 14 1.54 18.75 17.60
N SER A 15 2.59 19.17 16.88
CA SER A 15 3.36 20.36 17.27
C SER A 15 2.54 21.65 17.25
N LEU A 16 1.65 21.76 16.26
CA LEU A 16 0.79 22.91 16.06
C LEU A 16 -0.35 22.93 17.09
N TYR A 17 -0.82 21.76 17.50
CA TYR A 17 -1.79 21.63 18.60
C TYR A 17 -1.21 22.17 19.91
N VAL A 18 -0.01 21.72 20.31
CA VAL A 18 0.67 22.18 21.54
C VAL A 18 0.92 23.69 21.52
N LEU A 19 1.38 24.23 20.39
CA LEU A 19 1.58 25.68 20.23
C LEU A 19 0.25 26.44 20.30
N GLY A 20 -0.76 25.98 19.56
CA GLY A 20 -2.07 26.62 19.46
C GLY A 20 -2.84 26.63 20.78
N GLU A 21 -2.75 25.56 21.56
CA GLU A 21 -3.39 25.45 22.89
C GLU A 21 -2.88 26.54 23.83
N ARG A 22 -1.56 26.79 23.84
CA ARG A 22 -0.98 27.80 24.72
C ARG A 22 -1.33 29.22 24.29
N ILE A 23 -1.40 29.47 22.98
CA ILE A 23 -1.85 30.76 22.43
C ILE A 23 -3.33 31.00 22.69
N MET A 24 -4.16 29.94 22.63
CA MET A 24 -5.60 29.99 22.89
C MET A 24 -5.91 30.39 24.35
N GLU A 25 -5.04 30.03 25.31
CA GLU A 25 -5.11 30.52 26.69
C GLU A 25 -4.76 32.01 26.85
N GLY A 26 -4.41 32.69 25.76
CA GLY A 26 -4.01 34.10 25.76
C GLY A 26 -2.53 34.32 26.11
N LYS A 27 -1.70 33.28 26.09
CA LYS A 27 -0.25 33.44 26.30
C LYS A 27 0.41 34.10 25.09
N PRO A 28 1.43 34.95 25.30
CA PRO A 28 2.17 35.56 24.21
C PRO A 28 2.93 34.50 23.40
N ALA A 29 3.24 34.81 22.14
CA ALA A 29 3.91 33.91 21.23
C ALA A 29 5.25 33.38 21.77
N GLU A 30 5.99 34.23 22.48
CA GLU A 30 7.25 33.88 23.15
C GLU A 30 7.10 32.73 24.14
N GLU A 31 6.15 32.85 25.07
CA GLU A 31 5.88 31.84 26.09
C GLU A 31 5.37 30.54 25.44
N ALA A 32 4.52 30.66 24.42
CA ALA A 32 4.00 29.51 23.69
C ALA A 32 5.09 28.74 22.92
N PHE A 33 6.00 29.44 22.23
CA PHE A 33 7.13 28.79 21.55
C PHE A 33 8.12 28.16 22.54
N ALA A 34 8.38 28.80 23.68
CA ALA A 34 9.20 28.22 24.75
C ALA A 34 8.59 26.91 25.25
N TYR A 35 7.30 26.93 25.60
CA TYR A 35 6.57 25.77 26.06
C TYR A 35 6.54 24.64 25.03
N ALA A 36 6.20 24.96 23.77
CA ALA A 36 6.15 23.97 22.70
C ALA A 36 7.53 23.35 22.41
N SER A 37 8.61 24.13 22.49
CA SER A 37 9.97 23.61 22.31
C SER A 37 10.38 22.62 23.41
N GLU A 38 9.94 22.87 24.65
CA GLU A 38 10.19 22.01 25.80
C GLU A 38 9.35 20.73 25.75
N ALA A 39 8.05 20.87 25.46
CA ALA A 39 7.11 19.75 25.36
C ALA A 39 7.45 18.79 24.22
N LEU A 40 8.05 19.31 23.14
CA LEU A 40 8.42 18.54 21.95
C LEU A 40 9.93 18.26 21.89
N LYS A 41 10.61 18.21 23.04
CA LYS A 41 12.03 17.89 23.11
C LYS A 41 12.36 16.58 22.38
N GLY A 42 13.37 16.65 21.53
CA GLY A 42 13.79 15.51 20.70
C GLY A 42 13.10 15.41 19.34
N SER A 43 12.08 16.25 19.06
CA SER A 43 11.44 16.33 17.75
C SER A 43 12.04 17.45 16.89
N LYS A 44 11.90 17.34 15.56
CA LYS A 44 12.41 18.36 14.63
C LYS A 44 11.61 19.66 14.73
N MET A 45 10.31 19.54 15.00
CA MET A 45 9.47 20.71 15.28
C MET A 45 9.81 21.39 16.60
N GLY A 46 10.22 20.63 17.63
CA GLY A 46 10.68 21.18 18.90
C GLY A 46 11.97 21.99 18.75
N GLU A 47 12.95 21.47 17.99
CA GLU A 47 14.17 22.21 17.64
C GLU A 47 13.86 23.52 16.90
N LEU A 48 12.88 23.49 15.99
CA LEU A 48 12.43 24.66 15.23
C LEU A 48 11.79 25.71 16.14
N PHE A 49 10.88 25.31 17.02
CA PHE A 49 10.24 26.21 17.97
C PHE A 49 11.24 26.80 18.97
N GLY A 50 12.26 26.01 19.38
CA GLY A 50 13.36 26.52 20.20
C GLY A 50 14.18 27.60 19.50
N LYS A 51 14.45 27.45 18.20
CA LYS A 51 15.08 28.51 17.38
C LYS A 51 14.19 29.74 17.27
N THR A 52 12.88 29.58 17.05
CA THR A 52 11.93 30.70 17.02
C THR A 52 11.93 31.45 18.35
N PHE A 53 11.87 30.73 19.47
CA PHE A 53 11.92 31.30 20.81
C PHE A 53 13.23 32.08 21.05
N PHE A 54 14.37 31.50 20.66
CA PHE A 54 15.67 32.18 20.74
C PHE A 54 15.68 33.49 19.93
N ASN A 55 15.13 33.49 18.72
CA ASN A 55 15.05 34.68 17.87
C ASN A 55 14.17 35.78 18.50
N LEU A 56 13.04 35.40 19.11
CA LEU A 56 12.16 36.34 19.81
C LEU A 56 12.85 36.93 21.05
N GLN A 57 13.37 36.08 21.93
CA GLN A 57 13.89 36.53 23.23
C GLN A 57 15.29 37.16 23.14
N SER A 58 16.22 36.54 22.40
CA SER A 58 17.63 36.95 22.36
C SER A 58 17.90 38.00 21.29
N MET A 59 17.21 37.94 20.15
CA MET A 59 17.38 38.91 19.05
C MET A 59 16.30 40.00 19.01
N ARG A 60 15.30 39.95 19.91
CA ARG A 60 14.18 40.90 19.98
C ARG A 60 13.46 41.09 18.65
N MET A 61 13.35 40.00 17.88
CA MET A 61 12.60 39.98 16.63
C MET A 61 11.10 39.90 16.92
N ASN A 62 10.28 40.42 16.00
CA ASN A 62 8.84 40.13 16.03
C ASN A 62 8.59 38.67 15.57
N THR A 63 7.37 38.16 15.74
CA THR A 63 7.02 36.78 15.39
C THR A 63 7.16 36.48 13.90
N ASN A 64 6.94 37.48 13.03
CA ASN A 64 7.12 37.34 11.59
C ASN A 64 8.60 37.09 11.25
N ASP A 65 9.49 37.98 11.70
CA ASP A 65 10.93 37.93 11.43
C ASP A 65 11.58 36.71 12.10
N ALA A 66 11.17 36.36 13.32
CA ALA A 66 11.67 35.18 14.03
C ALA A 66 11.43 33.88 13.25
N LEU A 67 10.36 33.81 12.47
CA LEU A 67 10.01 32.65 11.64
C LEU A 67 10.54 32.78 10.21
N PHE A 68 10.39 33.93 9.56
CA PHE A 68 10.52 34.09 8.10
C PHE A 68 11.70 34.95 7.63
N ASP A 69 12.49 35.54 8.54
CA ASP A 69 13.65 36.33 8.12
C ASP A 69 14.62 35.52 7.25
N LYS A 70 15.14 36.14 6.19
CA LYS A 70 15.99 35.47 5.20
C LYS A 70 17.32 34.98 5.79
N LYS A 71 17.82 35.65 6.82
CA LYS A 71 19.11 35.34 7.44
C LYS A 71 18.94 34.47 8.68
N PHE A 72 18.00 34.83 9.55
CA PHE A 72 17.86 34.32 10.91
C PHE A 72 16.56 33.56 11.19
N GLY A 73 15.58 33.58 10.29
CA GLY A 73 14.28 32.93 10.49
C GLY A 73 14.40 31.43 10.71
N SER A 74 13.65 30.88 11.67
CA SER A 74 13.69 29.46 12.00
C SER A 74 13.19 28.56 10.87
N LEU A 75 12.29 29.07 9.99
CA LEU A 75 11.78 28.36 8.81
C LEU A 75 12.68 28.45 7.57
N LYS A 76 13.84 29.11 7.65
CA LYS A 76 14.77 29.29 6.52
C LYS A 76 15.14 27.97 5.84
N HIS A 77 15.36 26.92 6.61
CA HIS A 77 15.75 25.60 6.12
C HIS A 77 14.60 24.58 6.06
N VAL A 78 13.36 25.04 6.24
CA VAL A 78 12.16 24.20 6.10
C VAL A 78 11.61 24.39 4.70
N TYR A 79 11.62 23.33 3.88
CA TYR A 79 11.12 23.38 2.49
C TYR A 79 9.76 22.71 2.35
N SER A 80 8.85 23.01 3.28
CA SER A 80 7.44 22.60 3.21
C SER A 80 6.57 23.86 3.06
N ASP A 81 5.88 23.96 1.92
CA ASP A 81 4.95 25.05 1.65
C ASP A 81 3.76 25.02 2.62
N ARG A 82 3.33 23.82 3.03
CA ARG A 82 2.26 23.61 4.00
C ARG A 82 2.63 24.21 5.37
N ILE A 83 3.81 23.88 5.89
CA ILE A 83 4.29 24.41 7.18
C ILE A 83 4.41 25.94 7.09
N LYS A 84 5.04 26.47 6.03
CA LYS A 84 5.20 27.91 5.85
C LYS A 84 3.86 28.65 5.76
N ALA A 85 2.91 28.13 4.99
CA ALA A 85 1.60 28.75 4.82
C ALA A 85 0.83 28.83 6.13
N ILE A 86 0.80 27.74 6.90
CA ILE A 86 0.09 27.69 8.18
C ILE A 86 0.76 28.59 9.22
N MET A 87 2.10 28.61 9.27
CA MET A 87 2.82 29.53 10.16
C MET A 87 2.65 31.01 9.78
N ARG A 88 2.43 31.34 8.50
CA ARG A 88 2.08 32.71 8.09
C ARG A 88 0.68 33.09 8.58
N LEU A 89 -0.30 32.21 8.38
CA LEU A 89 -1.67 32.41 8.89
C LEU A 89 -1.67 32.59 10.41
N PHE A 90 -0.83 31.85 11.12
CA PHE A 90 -0.64 32.01 12.56
C PHE A 90 -0.13 33.40 12.94
N VAL A 91 0.95 33.86 12.31
CA VAL A 91 1.53 35.18 12.59
C VAL A 91 0.52 36.30 12.31
N GLU A 92 -0.13 36.26 11.16
CA GLU A 92 -1.15 37.25 10.78
C GLU A 92 -2.39 37.19 11.69
N GLY A 93 -2.70 36.01 12.22
CA GLY A 93 -3.73 35.81 13.23
C GLY A 93 -3.38 36.45 14.57
N ILE A 94 -2.15 36.24 15.06
CA ILE A 94 -1.68 36.79 16.33
C ILE A 94 -1.69 38.31 16.32
N GLU A 95 -1.30 38.94 15.21
CA GLU A 95 -1.34 40.40 15.05
C GLU A 95 -2.74 40.99 15.30
N LYS A 96 -3.80 40.19 15.07
CA LYS A 96 -5.19 40.58 15.30
C LYS A 96 -5.69 40.18 16.69
N SER A 97 -5.49 38.92 17.08
CA SER A 97 -5.92 38.39 18.38
C SER A 97 -5.24 37.05 18.68
N TYR A 98 -4.52 36.98 19.80
CA TYR A 98 -3.92 35.73 20.29
C TYR A 98 -4.95 34.61 20.43
N VAL A 99 -6.06 34.86 21.15
CA VAL A 99 -7.07 33.81 21.41
C VAL A 99 -7.69 33.29 20.11
N ALA A 100 -8.07 34.18 19.19
CA ALA A 100 -8.67 33.77 17.92
C ALA A 100 -7.67 32.99 17.04
N ALA A 101 -6.40 33.41 17.02
CA ALA A 101 -5.34 32.70 16.32
C ALA A 101 -5.10 31.31 16.91
N GLY A 102 -5.07 31.19 18.24
CA GLY A 102 -4.93 29.92 18.94
C GLY A 102 -6.05 28.95 18.58
N VAL A 103 -7.31 29.38 18.66
CA VAL A 103 -8.47 28.56 18.25
C VAL A 103 -8.37 28.12 16.80
N ALA A 104 -8.02 29.03 15.89
CA ALA A 104 -7.88 28.71 14.47
C ALA A 104 -6.77 27.68 14.21
N ILE A 105 -5.64 27.82 14.91
CA ILE A 105 -4.48 26.94 14.77
C ILE A 105 -4.73 25.55 15.35
N VAL A 106 -5.37 25.44 16.52
CA VAL A 106 -5.81 24.15 17.07
C VAL A 106 -6.77 23.47 16.09
N LYS A 107 -7.71 24.21 15.49
CA LYS A 107 -8.63 23.63 14.51
C LYS A 107 -7.93 23.14 13.24
N ILE A 108 -6.91 23.85 12.77
CA ILE A 108 -6.05 23.42 11.66
C ILE A 108 -5.27 22.16 12.05
N ALA A 109 -4.72 22.11 13.26
CA ALA A 109 -4.00 20.94 13.77
C ALA A 109 -4.89 19.69 13.78
N ASP A 110 -6.12 19.79 14.28
CA ASP A 110 -7.11 18.72 14.25
C ASP A 110 -7.39 18.25 12.81
N HIS A 111 -7.55 19.20 11.88
CA HIS A 111 -7.82 18.85 10.48
C HIS A 111 -6.63 18.15 9.82
N LEU A 112 -5.40 18.60 10.10
CA LEU A 112 -4.19 17.91 9.63
C LEU A 112 -4.11 16.49 10.17
N LYS A 113 -4.44 16.29 11.46
CA LYS A 113 -4.48 14.97 12.09
C LYS A 113 -5.50 14.05 11.44
N GLN A 114 -6.71 14.57 11.17
CA GLN A 114 -7.74 13.84 10.43
C GLN A 114 -7.28 13.44 9.02
N LEU A 115 -6.60 14.32 8.30
CA LEU A 115 -6.06 14.01 6.97
C LEU A 115 -5.00 12.91 7.04
N GLN A 116 -4.10 12.96 8.02
CA GLN A 116 -3.09 11.90 8.24
C GLN A 116 -3.75 10.56 8.57
N ASP A 117 -4.83 10.56 9.37
CA ASP A 117 -5.59 9.35 9.67
C ASP A 117 -6.27 8.77 8.43
N VAL A 118 -6.87 9.62 7.60
CA VAL A 118 -7.46 9.20 6.32
C VAL A 118 -6.40 8.62 5.38
N GLU A 119 -5.26 9.29 5.23
CA GLU A 119 -4.15 8.79 4.41
C GLU A 119 -3.65 7.43 4.91
N ARG A 120 -3.45 7.29 6.22
CA ARG A 120 -3.04 6.03 6.84
C ARG A 120 -4.05 4.91 6.58
N ASN A 121 -5.35 5.20 6.69
CA ASN A 121 -6.40 4.23 6.44
C ASN A 121 -6.43 3.80 4.97
N ILE A 122 -6.29 4.74 4.03
CA ILE A 122 -6.19 4.45 2.59
C ILE A 122 -4.98 3.56 2.34
N LYS A 123 -3.80 3.92 2.87
CA LYS A 123 -2.58 3.14 2.70
C LYS A 123 -2.71 1.72 3.25
N ASN A 124 -3.32 1.56 4.42
CA ASN A 124 -3.57 0.23 5.01
C ASN A 124 -4.56 -0.60 4.18
N ALA A 125 -5.63 0.02 3.68
CA ALA A 125 -6.60 -0.66 2.82
C ALA A 125 -5.97 -1.11 1.50
N LEU A 126 -5.22 -0.22 0.84
CA LEU A 126 -4.48 -0.55 -0.39
C LEU A 126 -3.47 -1.66 -0.13
N GLY A 127 -2.67 -1.56 0.92
CA GLY A 127 -1.70 -2.59 1.30
C GLY A 127 -2.34 -3.96 1.57
N THR A 128 -3.56 -3.98 2.10
CA THR A 128 -4.32 -5.22 2.31
C THR A 128 -4.77 -5.84 0.99
N LEU A 129 -5.27 -5.01 0.06
CA LEU A 129 -5.67 -5.45 -1.27
C LEU A 129 -4.46 -5.93 -2.09
N THR A 130 -3.36 -5.18 -2.13
CA THR A 130 -2.15 -5.54 -2.86
C THR A 130 -1.51 -6.81 -2.29
N SER A 131 -1.44 -6.96 -0.97
CA SER A 131 -1.01 -8.20 -0.30
C SER A 131 -1.88 -9.40 -0.70
N THR A 132 -3.20 -9.21 -0.79
CA THR A 132 -4.13 -10.24 -1.26
C THR A 132 -3.86 -10.61 -2.72
N LEU A 133 -3.68 -9.63 -3.61
CA LEU A 133 -3.34 -9.88 -5.02
C LEU A 133 -2.02 -10.65 -5.15
N LYS A 134 -0.98 -10.27 -4.38
CA LYS A 134 0.33 -10.95 -4.37
C LYS A 134 0.21 -12.39 -3.89
N THR A 135 -0.57 -12.65 -2.83
CA THR A 135 -0.82 -14.00 -2.31
C THR A 135 -1.63 -14.84 -3.30
N THR A 136 -2.62 -14.24 -3.95
CA THR A 136 -3.42 -14.90 -5.00
C THR A 136 -2.56 -15.29 -6.19
N ALA A 137 -1.66 -14.41 -6.63
CA ALA A 137 -0.73 -14.68 -7.73
C ALA A 137 0.24 -15.82 -7.40
N THR A 138 0.82 -15.82 -6.20
CA THR A 138 1.94 -16.70 -5.84
C THR A 138 1.51 -18.05 -5.28
N VAL A 139 0.35 -18.11 -4.60
CA VAL A 139 -0.09 -19.32 -3.88
C VAL A 139 -1.40 -19.84 -4.45
N PHE A 140 -2.48 -19.05 -4.41
CA PHE A 140 -3.81 -19.57 -4.71
C PHE A 140 -3.99 -19.93 -6.20
N ALA A 141 -3.57 -19.07 -7.13
CA ALA A 141 -3.72 -19.35 -8.56
C ALA A 141 -2.93 -20.60 -9.00
N PRO A 142 -1.64 -20.77 -8.63
CA PRO A 142 -0.91 -22.01 -8.86
C PRO A 142 -1.55 -23.25 -8.22
N MET A 143 -2.06 -23.13 -7.00
CA MET A 143 -2.69 -24.24 -6.28
C MET A 143 -3.98 -24.68 -6.96
N ILE A 144 -4.88 -23.74 -7.26
CA ILE A 144 -6.16 -24.02 -7.93
C ILE A 144 -5.89 -24.61 -9.32
N GLY A 145 -4.94 -24.05 -10.07
CA GLY A 145 -4.55 -24.57 -11.38
C GLY A 145 -4.05 -26.02 -11.31
N GLY A 146 -3.17 -26.34 -10.35
CA GLY A 146 -2.64 -27.68 -10.18
C GLY A 146 -3.69 -28.72 -9.76
N VAL A 147 -4.60 -28.36 -8.84
CA VAL A 147 -5.72 -29.23 -8.44
C VAL A 147 -6.66 -29.48 -9.61
N THR A 148 -6.98 -28.44 -10.38
CA THR A 148 -7.87 -28.53 -11.56
C THR A 148 -7.30 -29.50 -12.60
N LEU A 149 -5.98 -29.50 -12.82
CA LEU A 149 -5.31 -30.46 -13.71
C LEU A 149 -5.36 -31.89 -13.21
N GLY A 150 -5.22 -32.08 -11.89
CA GLY A 150 -5.39 -33.41 -11.27
C GLY A 150 -6.78 -33.98 -11.49
N ILE A 151 -7.82 -33.16 -11.30
CA ILE A 151 -9.21 -33.52 -11.57
C ILE A 151 -9.42 -33.83 -13.05
N ALA A 152 -8.90 -32.99 -13.95
CA ALA A 152 -9.01 -33.21 -15.39
C ALA A 152 -8.37 -34.55 -15.82
N LYS A 153 -7.22 -34.91 -15.23
CA LYS A 153 -6.57 -36.21 -15.45
C LYS A 153 -7.40 -37.38 -14.91
N LEU A 154 -8.04 -37.23 -13.75
CA LEU A 154 -8.96 -38.25 -13.21
C LEU A 154 -10.11 -38.50 -14.17
N ILE A 155 -10.76 -37.42 -14.62
CA ILE A 155 -11.89 -37.50 -15.56
C ILE A 155 -11.44 -38.21 -16.84
N TYR A 156 -10.29 -37.82 -17.41
CA TYR A 156 -9.72 -38.49 -18.57
C TYR A 156 -9.46 -39.98 -18.32
N GLY A 157 -8.90 -40.33 -17.16
CA GLY A 157 -8.63 -41.72 -16.77
C GLY A 157 -9.89 -42.57 -16.63
N VAL A 158 -10.92 -42.08 -15.93
CA VAL A 158 -12.21 -42.76 -15.79
C VAL A 158 -12.87 -42.91 -17.15
N MET A 159 -12.87 -41.84 -17.96
CA MET A 159 -13.45 -41.86 -19.30
C MET A 159 -12.75 -42.95 -20.12
N SER A 160 -11.41 -42.95 -20.23
CA SER A 160 -10.62 -43.96 -20.96
C SER A 160 -10.89 -45.44 -20.65
N LYS A 161 -11.39 -45.75 -19.45
CA LYS A 161 -11.68 -47.12 -18.99
C LYS A 161 -13.12 -47.55 -19.24
N ILE A 162 -14.02 -46.62 -19.60
CA ILE A 162 -15.40 -46.95 -19.97
C ILE A 162 -15.36 -47.64 -21.32
N ASP A 163 -15.81 -48.88 -21.40
CA ASP A 163 -15.88 -49.60 -22.66
C ASP A 163 -17.07 -49.06 -23.49
N TRP A 164 -16.84 -48.02 -24.30
CA TRP A 164 -17.89 -47.36 -25.10
C TRP A 164 -18.55 -48.28 -26.13
N LYS A 165 -18.01 -49.49 -26.36
CA LYS A 165 -18.68 -50.53 -27.15
C LYS A 165 -19.96 -51.07 -26.50
N ILE A 166 -20.11 -50.91 -25.18
CA ILE A 166 -21.29 -51.38 -24.42
C ILE A 166 -22.43 -50.35 -24.51
N ILE A 167 -22.11 -49.08 -24.79
CA ILE A 167 -23.09 -48.01 -24.98
C ILE A 167 -23.39 -47.95 -26.48
N SER A 168 -24.63 -48.23 -26.90
CA SER A 168 -24.99 -48.18 -28.32
C SER A 168 -24.52 -46.87 -28.98
N GLU A 169 -24.02 -46.96 -30.22
CA GLU A 169 -23.53 -45.80 -30.98
C GLU A 169 -24.59 -44.68 -31.06
N GLU A 170 -25.89 -45.03 -31.08
CA GLU A 170 -27.01 -44.08 -31.02
C GLU A 170 -27.12 -43.32 -29.69
N ASN A 171 -26.94 -43.99 -28.53
CA ASN A 171 -27.08 -43.34 -27.23
C ASN A 171 -25.82 -42.53 -26.85
N SER A 172 -24.64 -43.01 -27.23
CA SER A 172 -23.38 -42.31 -26.94
C SER A 172 -23.27 -40.97 -27.69
N GLN A 173 -23.78 -40.92 -28.93
CA GLN A 173 -23.78 -39.71 -29.76
C GLN A 173 -24.81 -38.66 -29.28
N PHE A 174 -25.93 -39.10 -28.68
CA PHE A 174 -26.96 -38.24 -28.10
C PHE A 174 -26.55 -37.63 -26.75
N LEU A 175 -25.79 -38.36 -25.92
CA LEU A 175 -25.42 -37.93 -24.56
C LEU A 175 -24.14 -37.08 -24.52
N PHE A 176 -23.17 -37.35 -25.40
CA PHE A 176 -21.82 -36.76 -25.30
C PHE A 176 -21.29 -36.17 -26.63
N GLY A 177 -22.12 -36.12 -27.68
CA GLY A 177 -21.67 -35.80 -29.04
C GLY A 177 -20.76 -36.88 -29.62
N SER A 178 -20.23 -36.66 -30.83
CA SER A 178 -19.37 -37.64 -31.53
C SER A 178 -18.23 -38.16 -30.62
N PRO A 179 -18.17 -39.47 -30.30
CA PRO A 179 -17.15 -40.03 -29.38
C PRO A 179 -15.70 -39.84 -29.87
N LYS A 180 -15.51 -39.58 -31.18
CA LYS A 180 -14.22 -39.18 -31.77
C LYS A 180 -13.69 -37.82 -31.32
N PHE A 181 -14.55 -36.92 -30.84
CA PHE A 181 -14.11 -35.60 -30.35
C PHE A 181 -13.66 -35.63 -28.88
N SER A 182 -14.14 -36.61 -28.10
CA SER A 182 -14.09 -36.54 -26.63
C SER A 182 -12.89 -37.22 -25.96
N ILE A 183 -12.17 -38.13 -26.62
CA ILE A 183 -11.07 -38.88 -25.98
C ILE A 183 -9.74 -38.84 -26.76
N GLU A 184 -9.77 -38.86 -28.10
CA GLU A 184 -8.53 -38.91 -28.90
C GLU A 184 -7.83 -37.54 -29.05
N ASN A 185 -8.58 -36.43 -29.02
CA ASN A 185 -8.05 -35.12 -29.44
C ASN A 185 -7.55 -34.21 -28.31
N VAL A 186 -7.74 -34.57 -27.04
CA VAL A 186 -7.27 -33.74 -25.91
C VAL A 186 -6.40 -34.57 -24.99
N LYS A 187 -5.11 -34.71 -25.35
CA LYS A 187 -4.13 -35.27 -24.42
C LYS A 187 -4.04 -34.36 -23.18
N PRO A 188 -4.15 -34.90 -21.95
CA PRO A 188 -4.03 -34.11 -20.71
C PRO A 188 -2.74 -33.28 -20.62
N GLU A 189 -1.68 -33.70 -21.31
CA GLU A 189 -0.40 -33.01 -21.44
C GLU A 189 -0.52 -31.59 -22.02
N TYR A 190 -1.38 -31.39 -23.02
CA TYR A 190 -1.61 -30.07 -23.61
C TYR A 190 -2.31 -29.13 -22.63
N LEU A 191 -3.18 -29.67 -21.76
CA LEU A 191 -3.93 -28.89 -20.77
C LEU A 191 -2.99 -28.33 -19.69
N VAL A 192 -1.98 -29.11 -19.28
CA VAL A 192 -0.92 -28.65 -18.35
C VAL A 192 -0.15 -27.47 -18.92
N LEU A 193 0.16 -27.50 -20.22
CA LEU A 193 0.90 -26.41 -20.88
C LEU A 193 0.05 -25.14 -20.99
N VAL A 194 -1.21 -25.27 -21.42
CA VAL A 194 -2.13 -24.13 -21.55
C VAL A 194 -2.39 -23.46 -20.19
N VAL A 195 -2.66 -24.26 -19.15
CA VAL A 195 -2.87 -23.74 -17.78
C VAL A 195 -1.58 -23.15 -17.21
N GLY A 196 -0.42 -23.72 -17.51
CA GLY A 196 0.87 -23.16 -17.10
C GLY A 196 1.13 -21.76 -17.69
N ILE A 197 0.87 -21.58 -18.99
CA ILE A 197 0.95 -20.25 -19.63
C ILE A 197 -0.05 -19.29 -19.01
N TYR A 198 -1.29 -19.74 -18.77
CA TYR A 198 -2.32 -18.93 -18.11
C TYR A 198 -1.87 -18.44 -16.73
N ILE A 199 -1.27 -19.31 -15.90
CA ILE A 199 -0.76 -18.93 -14.58
C ILE A 199 0.36 -17.90 -14.70
N ILE A 200 1.30 -18.07 -15.64
CA ILE A 200 2.37 -17.09 -15.86
C ILE A 200 1.80 -15.71 -16.22
N LEU A 201 0.82 -15.66 -17.14
CA LEU A 201 0.14 -14.42 -17.52
C LEU A 201 -0.63 -13.79 -16.35
N LEU A 202 -1.29 -14.61 -15.54
CA LEU A 202 -2.03 -14.15 -14.37
C LEU A 202 -1.09 -13.57 -13.31
N VAL A 203 0.04 -14.22 -13.05
CA VAL A 203 1.09 -13.72 -12.16
C VAL A 203 1.62 -12.37 -12.64
N LEU A 204 1.96 -12.26 -13.93
CA LEU A 204 2.40 -11.01 -14.56
C LEU A 204 1.39 -9.88 -14.36
N LEU A 205 0.10 -10.17 -14.55
CA LEU A 205 -1.00 -9.21 -14.45
C LEU A 205 -1.23 -8.77 -13.01
N LEU A 206 -1.35 -9.71 -12.07
CA LEU A 206 -1.64 -9.41 -10.67
C LEU A 206 -0.49 -8.64 -9.99
N ILE A 207 0.76 -9.00 -10.27
CA ILE A 207 1.93 -8.29 -9.73
C ILE A 207 2.03 -6.88 -10.32
N ARG A 208 1.69 -6.73 -11.60
CA ARG A 208 1.67 -5.40 -12.22
C ARG A 208 0.63 -4.50 -11.57
N PHE A 209 -0.58 -5.01 -11.31
CA PHE A 209 -1.60 -4.25 -10.62
C PHE A 209 -1.22 -3.96 -9.16
N ALA A 210 -0.67 -4.93 -8.44
CA ALA A 210 -0.27 -4.74 -7.06
C ALA A 210 0.83 -3.66 -6.92
N ASN A 211 1.87 -3.70 -7.77
CA ASN A 211 2.92 -2.67 -7.78
C ASN A 211 2.40 -1.30 -8.21
N GLY A 212 1.54 -1.26 -9.24
CA GLY A 212 0.92 -0.02 -9.71
C GLY A 212 0.13 0.70 -8.62
N ILE A 213 -0.41 -0.04 -7.64
CA ILE A 213 -1.18 0.50 -6.52
C ILE A 213 -0.27 0.89 -5.34
N ASP A 214 0.71 0.05 -4.97
CA ASP A 214 1.56 0.31 -3.79
C ASP A 214 2.63 1.39 -4.04
N GLU A 215 3.32 1.31 -5.18
CA GLU A 215 4.51 2.12 -5.46
C GLU A 215 4.34 3.06 -6.66
N GLY A 216 3.22 2.93 -7.39
CA GLY A 216 2.98 3.65 -8.64
C GLY A 216 3.65 2.97 -9.83
N ASP A 217 4.01 3.74 -10.87
CA ASP A 217 4.64 3.20 -12.10
C ASP A 217 6.16 3.03 -11.94
N ASP A 218 6.61 2.39 -10.85
CA ASP A 218 8.01 2.00 -10.68
C ASP A 218 8.31 0.69 -11.40
N ARG A 219 8.97 0.80 -12.55
CA ARG A 219 9.37 -0.36 -13.37
C ARG A 219 10.41 -1.25 -12.70
N ILE A 220 11.30 -0.68 -11.89
CA ILE A 220 12.39 -1.44 -11.26
C ILE A 220 11.81 -2.34 -10.17
N GLN A 221 10.92 -1.79 -9.34
CA GLN A 221 10.25 -2.59 -8.33
C GLN A 221 9.37 -3.68 -8.95
N TYR A 222 8.61 -3.35 -10.00
CA TYR A 222 7.81 -4.33 -10.71
C TYR A 222 8.64 -5.53 -11.18
N LEU A 223 9.79 -5.30 -11.82
CA LEU A 223 10.68 -6.36 -12.30
C LEU A 223 11.27 -7.19 -11.14
N TYR A 224 11.59 -6.54 -10.02
CA TYR A 224 12.10 -7.21 -8.83
C TYR A 224 11.06 -8.13 -8.19
N GLU A 225 9.84 -7.63 -7.98
CA GLU A 225 8.75 -8.43 -7.42
C GLU A 225 8.36 -9.58 -8.35
N LEU A 226 8.26 -9.30 -9.66
CA LEU A 226 8.01 -10.32 -10.66
C LEU A 226 9.08 -11.42 -10.65
N GLY A 227 10.35 -11.03 -10.56
CA GLY A 227 11.48 -11.95 -10.48
C GLY A 227 11.44 -12.88 -9.26
N LYS A 228 10.83 -12.46 -8.16
CA LYS A 228 10.62 -13.31 -6.98
C LYS A 228 9.37 -14.17 -7.08
N ALA A 229 8.27 -13.59 -7.55
CA ALA A 229 6.96 -14.20 -7.50
C ALA A 229 6.70 -15.19 -8.64
N LEU A 230 7.31 -15.00 -9.81
CA LEU A 230 7.14 -15.90 -10.94
C LEU A 230 7.79 -17.27 -10.68
N PRO A 231 9.05 -17.37 -10.21
CA PRO A 231 9.63 -18.67 -9.85
C PRO A 231 8.88 -19.38 -8.74
N THR A 232 8.42 -18.66 -7.70
CA THR A 232 7.66 -19.27 -6.61
C THR A 232 6.30 -19.80 -7.08
N ALA A 233 5.59 -19.05 -7.93
CA ALA A 233 4.34 -19.48 -8.51
C ALA A 233 4.50 -20.72 -9.40
N VAL A 234 5.51 -20.74 -10.27
CA VAL A 234 5.78 -21.88 -11.18
C VAL A 234 6.20 -23.11 -10.38
N PHE A 235 7.03 -22.94 -9.35
CA PHE A 235 7.44 -24.03 -8.48
C PHE A 235 6.24 -24.63 -7.73
N LEU A 236 5.39 -23.78 -7.14
CA LEU A 236 4.20 -24.23 -6.42
C LEU A 236 3.20 -24.91 -7.35
N TYR A 237 2.96 -24.34 -8.54
CA TYR A 237 2.14 -24.95 -9.58
C TYR A 237 2.63 -26.35 -9.94
N SER A 238 3.93 -26.51 -10.17
CA SER A 238 4.53 -27.79 -10.55
C SER A 238 4.35 -28.84 -9.46
N ILE A 239 4.64 -28.50 -8.20
CA ILE A 239 4.45 -29.40 -7.06
C ILE A 239 2.99 -29.81 -6.89
N VAL A 240 2.07 -28.83 -6.89
CA VAL A 240 0.65 -29.12 -6.66
C VAL A 240 0.08 -29.97 -7.79
N THR A 241 0.48 -29.71 -9.04
CA THR A 241 0.09 -30.51 -10.20
C THR A 241 0.56 -31.96 -10.06
N ILE A 242 1.84 -32.18 -9.72
CA ILE A 242 2.39 -33.53 -9.52
C ILE A 242 1.65 -34.25 -8.38
N MET A 243 1.53 -33.61 -7.22
CA MET A 243 0.84 -34.17 -6.06
C MET A 243 -0.61 -34.54 -6.37
N SER A 244 -1.32 -33.64 -7.04
CA SER A 244 -2.73 -33.84 -7.41
C SER A 244 -2.85 -35.01 -8.41
N MET A 245 -1.98 -35.07 -9.42
CA MET A 245 -1.98 -36.18 -10.37
C MET A 245 -1.68 -37.54 -9.72
N PHE A 246 -0.75 -37.60 -8.76
CA PHE A 246 -0.48 -38.84 -8.00
C PHE A 246 -1.67 -39.25 -7.13
N PHE A 247 -2.24 -38.30 -6.40
CA PHE A 247 -3.38 -38.55 -5.51
C PHE A 247 -4.58 -39.10 -6.28
N PHE A 248 -4.96 -38.44 -7.36
CA PHE A 248 -6.12 -38.85 -8.16
C PHE A 248 -5.88 -40.13 -8.98
N GLN A 249 -4.64 -40.42 -9.37
CA GLN A 249 -4.31 -41.69 -10.01
C GLN A 249 -4.51 -42.88 -9.04
N GLY A 250 -4.27 -42.69 -7.74
CA GLY A 250 -4.54 -43.70 -6.72
C GLY A 250 -6.03 -43.95 -6.44
N MET A 251 -6.90 -43.01 -6.84
CA MET A 251 -8.36 -43.12 -6.70
C MET A 251 -9.06 -43.64 -7.96
N ALA A 252 -8.36 -43.70 -9.10
CA ALA A 252 -8.94 -44.21 -10.32
C ALA A 252 -9.13 -45.74 -10.20
N PRO A 253 -10.36 -46.27 -10.31
CA PRO A 253 -10.65 -47.70 -10.22
C PRO A 253 -10.01 -48.45 -11.40
#